data_AF-A0A4U3A384-F1
#
_entry.id   AF-A0A4U3A384-F1
#
_cell.length_a   1.000
_cell.length_b   1.000
_cell.length_c   1.000
_cell.angle_alpha   90.00
_cell.angle_beta   90.00
_cell.angle_gamma   90.00
#
_symmetry.space_group_name_H-M   'P 1'
#
loop_
_entity.id
_entity.type
_entity.pdbx_description
1 polymer ?
#
loop_
_entity_poly.entity_id
_entity_poly.type
_entity_poly.pdbx_seq_one_letter_code
_entity_poly.pdbx_strand_id
1 'polypeptide(L)'
;MKKLIKMIFSIECLVIILMIGFLSMVFIGMLNTAKEDKVKSQQTYENIKIAEELIAKELNKDIKNIKLFDNRNGIELNDQKWVEEDMNCNVKTDDGKYKVYFNVKKIIDKETNIEMYAPKNIEKLVRE
;
A
#
# COMPACT_ATOMS: atom_id res chain seq x y z
N MET A 1 -48.28 -29.94 17.51
CA MET A 1 -47.99 -28.52 17.82
C MET A 1 -46.67 -28.32 18.59
N LYS A 2 -46.48 -28.84 19.81
CA LYS A 2 -45.25 -28.60 20.60
C LYS A 2 -43.91 -28.98 19.91
N LYS A 3 -43.87 -30.09 19.16
CA LYS A 3 -42.67 -30.52 18.40
C LYS A 3 -42.34 -29.56 17.24
N LEU A 4 -43.35 -29.07 16.52
CA LEU A 4 -43.20 -28.12 15.42
C LEU A 4 -42.69 -26.76 15.92
N ILE A 5 -43.22 -26.26 17.03
CA ILE A 5 -42.76 -25.01 17.66
C ILE A 5 -41.29 -25.10 18.06
N LYS A 6 -40.87 -26.21 18.69
CA LYS A 6 -39.45 -26.44 19.04
C LYS A 6 -38.54 -26.50 17.81
N MET A 7 -39.01 -27.08 16.71
CA MET A 7 -38.26 -27.17 15.46
C MET A 7 -38.07 -25.80 14.80
N ILE A 8 -39.13 -24.99 14.74
CA ILE A 8 -39.06 -23.61 14.20
C ILE A 8 -38.11 -22.76 15.04
N PHE A 9 -38.24 -22.78 16.37
CA PHE A 9 -37.34 -22.06 17.27
C PHE A 9 -35.88 -22.50 17.11
N SER A 10 -35.63 -23.80 16.91
CA SER A 10 -34.27 -24.32 16.66
C SER A 10 -33.68 -23.81 15.33
N ILE A 11 -34.50 -23.64 14.30
CA ILE A 11 -34.05 -23.12 13.00
C ILE A 11 -33.76 -21.62 13.13
N GLU A 12 -34.59 -20.85 13.82
CA GLU A 12 -34.38 -19.43 14.08
C GLU A 12 -33.06 -19.19 14.84
N CYS A 13 -32.78 -19.97 15.89
CA CYS A 13 -31.50 -19.91 16.60
C CYS A 13 -30.31 -20.21 15.69
N LEU A 14 -30.42 -21.21 14.81
CA LEU A 14 -29.35 -21.55 13.87
C LEU A 14 -29.06 -20.41 12.90
N VAL A 15 -30.11 -19.77 12.36
CA VAL A 15 -29.97 -18.63 11.45
C VAL A 15 -29.27 -17.47 12.16
N ILE A 16 -29.62 -17.18 13.42
CA ILE A 16 -28.97 -16.13 14.21
C ILE A 16 -27.48 -16.42 14.40
N ILE A 17 -27.11 -17.67 14.74
CA ILE A 17 -25.71 -18.06 14.92
C ILE A 17 -24.93 -17.89 13.61
N LEU A 18 -25.51 -18.28 12.47
CA LEU A 18 -24.88 -18.10 11.16
C LEU A 18 -24.70 -16.62 10.81
N MET A 19 -25.68 -15.77 11.10
CA MET A 19 -25.60 -14.32 10.88
C MET A 19 -24.50 -13.68 11.74
N ILE A 20 -24.38 -14.07 13.01
CA ILE A 20 -23.31 -13.60 13.89
C ILE A 20 -21.95 -14.04 13.35
N GLY A 21 -21.81 -15.31 12.95
CA GLY A 21 -20.56 -15.82 12.38
C GLY A 21 -20.14 -15.07 11.11
N PHE A 22 -21.10 -14.79 10.22
CA PHE A 22 -20.85 -14.00 9.02
C PHE A 22 -20.42 -12.56 9.35
N LEU A 23 -21.13 -11.89 10.27
CA LEU A 23 -20.76 -10.55 10.71
C LEU A 23 -19.36 -10.53 11.31
N SER A 24 -19.02 -11.48 12.19
CA SER A 24 -17.68 -11.58 12.79
C SER A 24 -16.60 -11.75 11.72
N MET A 25 -16.82 -12.58 10.71
CA MET A 25 -15.88 -12.75 9.59
C MET A 25 -15.68 -11.43 8.83
N VAL A 26 -16.76 -10.72 8.50
CA VAL A 26 -16.69 -9.42 7.81
C VAL A 26 -15.94 -8.38 8.65
N PHE A 27 -16.21 -8.29 9.96
CA PHE A 27 -15.51 -7.38 10.87
C PHE A 27 -14.02 -7.68 10.95
N ILE A 28 -13.62 -8.95 11.06
CA ILE A 28 -12.21 -9.35 11.06
C ILE A 28 -11.54 -8.97 9.74
N GLY A 29 -12.21 -9.20 8.61
CA GLY A 29 -11.73 -8.80 7.29
C GLY A 29 -11.46 -7.30 7.17
N MET A 30 -12.39 -6.46 7.62
CA MET A 30 -12.20 -5.00 7.64
C MET A 30 -11.04 -4.58 8.54
N LEU A 31 -10.92 -5.19 9.73
CA LEU A 31 -9.85 -4.87 10.67
C LEU A 31 -8.46 -5.21 10.10
N ASN A 32 -8.34 -6.36 9.43
CA ASN A 32 -7.09 -6.76 8.78
C ASN A 32 -6.75 -5.84 7.61
N THR A 33 -7.73 -5.47 6.79
CA THR A 33 -7.55 -4.51 5.68
C THR A 33 -7.07 -3.15 6.19
N ALA A 34 -7.67 -2.64 7.27
CA ALA A 34 -7.25 -1.37 7.87
C ALA A 34 -5.82 -1.40 8.42
N LYS A 35 -5.40 -2.53 9.00
CA LYS A 35 -4.01 -2.73 9.45
C LYS A 35 -3.04 -2.74 8.27
N GLU A 36 -3.36 -3.49 7.23
CA GLU A 36 -2.56 -3.55 5.99
C GLU A 36 -2.43 -2.17 5.35
N ASP A 37 -3.53 -1.42 5.24
CA ASP A 37 -3.54 -0.07 4.69
C ASP A 37 -2.63 0.87 5.47
N LYS A 38 -2.67 0.80 6.80
CA LYS A 38 -1.82 1.61 7.67
C LYS A 38 -0.34 1.28 7.48
N VAL A 39 0.03 0.00 7.46
CA VAL A 39 1.43 -0.44 7.26
C VAL A 39 1.94 -0.03 5.89
N LYS A 40 1.16 -0.26 4.83
CA LYS A 40 1.54 0.13 3.46
C LYS A 40 1.64 1.64 3.27
N SER A 41 0.76 2.41 3.90
CA SER A 41 0.83 3.87 3.89
C SER A 41 2.10 4.37 4.58
N GLN A 42 2.42 3.84 5.77
CA GLN A 42 3.66 4.17 6.48
C GLN A 42 4.89 3.86 5.61
N GLN A 43 4.95 2.66 5.02
CA GLN A 43 6.07 2.26 4.17
C GLN A 43 6.17 3.13 2.90
N THR A 44 5.04 3.57 2.34
CA THR A 44 5.02 4.50 1.20
C THR A 44 5.74 5.80 1.54
N TYR A 45 5.46 6.42 2.70
CA TYR A 45 6.15 7.64 3.13
C TYR A 45 7.67 7.45 3.25
N GLU A 46 8.10 6.32 3.83
CA GLU A 46 9.52 5.97 3.93
C GLU A 46 10.16 5.77 2.55
N ASN A 47 9.45 5.10 1.64
CA ASN A 47 9.92 4.86 0.28
C ASN A 47 10.07 6.16 -0.51
N ILE A 48 9.13 7.10 -0.38
CA ILE A 48 9.21 8.43 -1.01
C ILE A 48 10.46 9.15 -0.52
N LYS A 49 10.69 9.20 0.79
CA LYS A 49 11.87 9.86 1.36
C LYS A 49 13.18 9.26 0.82
N ILE A 50 13.29 7.93 0.79
CA ILE A 50 14.48 7.25 0.26
C ILE A 50 14.67 7.57 -1.23
N ALA A 51 13.59 7.52 -2.01
CA ALA A 51 13.64 7.82 -3.44
C ALA A 51 14.05 9.28 -3.71
N GLU A 52 13.50 10.24 -2.95
CA GLU A 52 13.87 11.65 -3.04
C GLU A 52 15.37 11.86 -2.74
N GLU A 53 15.91 11.22 -1.70
CA GLU A 53 17.33 11.27 -1.36
C GLU A 53 18.22 10.69 -2.48
N LEU A 54 17.82 9.54 -3.05
CA LEU A 54 18.55 8.91 -4.17
C LEU A 54 18.55 9.79 -5.41
N ILE A 55 17.39 10.34 -5.78
CA ILE A 55 17.23 11.19 -6.97
C ILE A 55 17.95 12.52 -6.80
N ALA A 56 17.82 13.16 -5.64
CA ALA A 56 18.52 14.41 -5.32
C ALA A 56 20.04 14.24 -5.48
N LYS A 57 20.58 13.12 -5.02
CA LYS A 57 22.00 12.78 -5.18
C LYS A 57 22.38 12.55 -6.64
N GLU A 58 21.59 11.77 -7.39
CA GLU A 58 21.86 11.44 -8.79
C GLU A 58 21.80 12.67 -9.70
N LEU A 59 20.83 13.56 -9.47
CA LEU A 59 20.64 14.80 -10.23
C LEU A 59 21.45 15.98 -9.70
N ASN A 60 22.19 15.81 -8.59
CA ASN A 60 22.89 16.87 -7.86
C ASN A 60 21.98 18.08 -7.57
N LYS A 61 20.80 17.82 -6.98
CA LYS A 61 19.79 18.81 -6.63
C LYS A 61 19.46 18.79 -5.15
N ASP A 62 18.90 19.90 -4.66
CA ASP A 62 18.29 19.95 -3.34
C ASP A 62 17.05 19.05 -3.31
N ILE A 63 16.91 18.26 -2.24
CA ILE A 63 15.78 17.35 -2.03
C ILE A 63 14.43 18.08 -2.07
N LYS A 64 14.38 19.36 -1.64
CA LYS A 64 13.14 20.17 -1.68
C LYS A 64 12.62 20.44 -3.09
N ASN A 65 13.46 20.24 -4.11
CA ASN A 65 13.11 20.41 -5.52
C ASN A 65 12.74 19.08 -6.18
N ILE A 66 12.74 17.97 -5.43
CA ILE A 66 12.33 16.67 -5.93
C ILE A 66 10.88 16.45 -5.51
N LYS A 67 10.03 16.15 -6.49
CA LYS A 67 8.65 15.68 -6.27
C LYS A 67 8.39 14.46 -7.13
N LEU A 68 7.83 13.43 -6.51
CA LEU A 68 7.60 12.15 -7.16
C LEU A 68 6.14 12.02 -7.59
N PHE A 69 5.94 11.61 -8.82
CA PHE A 69 4.62 11.42 -9.42
C PHE A 69 4.48 9.97 -9.91
N ASP A 70 3.28 9.43 -9.78
CA ASP A 70 2.90 8.14 -10.34
C ASP A 70 2.98 8.17 -11.87
N ASN A 71 3.45 7.07 -12.45
CA ASN A 71 3.69 6.94 -13.88
C ASN A 71 2.42 6.72 -14.70
N ARG A 72 1.31 6.31 -14.08
CA ARG A 72 0.05 5.98 -14.75
C ARG A 72 -0.85 7.20 -14.83
N ASN A 73 -0.96 7.95 -13.73
CA ASN A 73 -1.95 9.01 -13.57
C ASN A 73 -1.35 10.41 -13.35
N GLY A 74 -0.03 10.52 -13.15
CA GLY A 74 0.65 11.80 -12.90
C GLY A 74 0.28 12.46 -11.57
N ILE A 75 -0.31 11.69 -10.66
CA ILE A 75 -0.68 12.10 -9.29
C ILE A 75 0.57 12.00 -8.41
N GLU A 76 0.73 12.91 -7.45
CA GLU A 76 1.84 12.86 -6.50
C GLU A 76 1.77 11.58 -5.66
N LEU A 77 2.90 10.90 -5.44
CA LEU A 77 2.92 9.57 -4.80
C LEU A 77 2.45 9.57 -3.33
N ASN A 78 2.33 10.73 -2.70
CA ASN A 78 1.99 10.89 -1.28
C ASN A 78 0.65 10.25 -0.89
N ASP A 79 -0.26 10.07 -1.86
CA ASP A 79 -1.62 9.57 -1.64
C ASP A 79 -1.82 8.13 -2.17
N GLN A 80 -0.78 7.47 -2.65
CA GLN A 80 -0.89 6.14 -3.26
C GLN A 80 -0.03 5.10 -2.55
N LYS A 81 -0.49 3.84 -2.52
CA LYS A 81 0.33 2.73 -2.01
C LYS A 81 1.48 2.48 -2.98
N TRP A 82 2.70 2.84 -2.59
CA TRP A 82 3.91 2.68 -3.40
C TRP A 82 4.89 1.74 -2.71
N VAL A 83 4.54 0.46 -2.71
CA VAL A 83 5.24 -0.62 -1.98
C VAL A 83 5.39 -1.89 -2.82
N GLU A 84 5.07 -1.82 -4.12
CA GLU A 84 5.14 -2.93 -5.08
C GLU A 84 6.58 -3.15 -5.59
N GLU A 85 6.85 -4.29 -6.22
CA GLU A 85 8.20 -4.65 -6.69
C GLU A 85 8.68 -3.79 -7.86
N ASP A 86 7.76 -3.37 -8.74
CA ASP A 86 8.04 -2.56 -9.92
C ASP A 86 8.08 -1.05 -9.59
N MET A 87 8.97 -0.65 -8.68
CA MET A 87 9.10 0.75 -8.29
C MET A 87 9.66 1.63 -9.41
N ASN A 88 8.79 2.47 -9.96
CA ASN A 88 9.16 3.53 -10.88
C ASN A 88 8.31 4.78 -10.64
N CYS A 89 8.85 5.96 -10.95
CA CYS A 89 8.18 7.23 -10.78
C CYS A 89 8.64 8.28 -11.80
N ASN A 90 7.86 9.35 -11.92
CA ASN A 90 8.17 10.53 -12.68
C ASN A 90 8.64 11.63 -11.71
N VAL A 91 9.65 12.37 -12.11
CA VAL A 91 10.20 13.49 -11.35
C VAL A 91 10.16 14.72 -12.23
N LYS A 92 9.61 15.81 -11.70
CA LYS A 92 9.64 17.12 -12.36
C LYS A 92 10.65 18.01 -11.64
N THR A 93 11.60 18.53 -12.38
CA THR A 93 12.60 19.49 -11.91
C THR A 93 12.71 20.64 -12.90
N ASP A 94 13.42 21.71 -12.52
CA ASP A 94 13.51 22.93 -13.33
C ASP A 94 14.12 22.74 -14.73
N ASP A 95 14.94 21.71 -14.91
CA ASP A 95 15.65 21.36 -16.15
C ASP A 95 14.92 20.31 -17.00
N GLY A 96 13.84 19.70 -16.51
CA GLY A 96 13.12 18.71 -17.29
C GLY A 96 12.28 17.74 -16.46
N LYS A 97 11.73 16.75 -17.17
CA LYS A 97 11.04 15.62 -16.56
C LYS A 97 11.89 14.39 -16.70
N TYR A 98 11.91 13.57 -15.66
CA TYR A 98 12.67 12.35 -15.61
C TYR A 98 11.76 11.20 -15.23
N LYS A 99 11.94 10.05 -15.87
CA LYS A 99 11.39 8.78 -15.44
C LYS A 99 12.49 7.98 -14.76
N VAL A 100 12.23 7.56 -13.53
CA VAL A 100 13.19 6.88 -12.66
C VAL A 100 12.70 5.47 -12.36
N TYR A 101 13.62 4.51 -12.46
CA TYR A 101 13.42 3.10 -12.16
C TYR A 101 14.38 2.72 -11.02
N PHE A 102 13.89 1.96 -10.05
CA PHE A 102 14.65 1.60 -8.87
C PHE A 102 14.92 0.09 -8.83
N ASN A 103 16.15 -0.28 -8.46
CA ASN A 103 16.33 -1.60 -7.87
C ASN A 103 15.72 -1.59 -6.47
N VAL A 104 14.94 -2.61 -6.16
CA VAL A 104 14.22 -2.70 -4.89
C VAL A 104 14.86 -3.70 -3.93
N LYS A 105 14.53 -3.55 -2.64
CA LYS A 105 14.76 -4.55 -1.60
C LYS A 105 13.41 -4.95 -1.01
N LYS A 106 13.27 -6.24 -0.72
CA LYS A 106 12.11 -6.79 -0.01
C LYS A 106 12.17 -6.44 1.48
N ILE A 107 11.02 -6.05 2.03
CA ILE A 107 10.79 -5.75 3.44
C ILE A 107 9.59 -6.60 3.89
N ILE A 108 9.69 -7.19 5.08
CA ILE A 108 8.58 -7.91 5.70
C ILE A 108 8.27 -7.19 7.01
N ASP A 109 7.05 -6.68 7.14
CA ASP A 109 6.60 -6.10 8.40
C ASP A 109 6.48 -7.20 9.46
N LYS A 110 7.11 -7.01 10.60
CA LYS A 110 7.21 -8.06 11.63
C LYS A 110 5.88 -8.31 12.35
N GLU A 111 5.01 -7.30 12.42
CA GLU A 111 3.75 -7.38 13.17
C GLU A 111 2.63 -8.00 12.32
N THR A 112 2.56 -7.60 11.05
CA THR A 112 1.50 -7.99 10.12
C THR A 112 1.93 -9.10 9.15
N ASN A 113 3.23 -9.41 9.08
CA ASN A 113 3.83 -10.34 8.12
C ASN A 113 3.53 -9.97 6.65
N ILE A 114 3.31 -8.69 6.40
CA ILE A 114 3.04 -8.17 5.06
C ILE A 114 4.35 -7.94 4.33
N GLU A 115 4.43 -8.49 3.13
CA GLU A 115 5.53 -8.29 2.21
C GLU A 115 5.37 -6.97 1.45
N MET A 116 6.44 -6.19 1.43
CA MET A 116 6.53 -4.89 0.78
C MET A 116 7.92 -4.73 0.16
N TYR A 117 8.08 -3.68 -0.64
CA TYR A 117 9.34 -3.34 -1.27
C TYR A 117 9.75 -1.91 -0.91
N ALA A 118 11.04 -1.62 -1.02
CA ALA A 118 11.58 -0.27 -0.88
C ALA A 118 12.71 -0.02 -1.89
N PRO A 119 12.92 1.25 -2.30
CA PRO A 119 14.04 1.60 -3.15
C PRO A 119 15.37 1.28 -2.48
N LYS A 120 16.30 0.70 -3.24
CA LYS A 120 17.68 0.43 -2.81
C LYS A 120 18.68 1.35 -3.50
N ASN A 121 18.57 1.48 -4.82
CA ASN A 121 19.33 2.42 -5.64
C ASN A 121 18.58 2.68 -6.96
N ILE A 122 19.04 3.68 -7.71
CA ILE A 122 18.51 3.98 -9.05
C ILE A 122 19.08 2.94 -10.01
N GLU A 123 18.20 2.21 -10.67
CA GLU A 123 18.55 1.32 -11.78
C GLU A 123 18.77 2.13 -13.05
N LYS A 124 17.84 3.04 -13.34
CA LYS A 124 17.81 3.80 -14.58
C LYS A 124 17.10 5.14 -14.39
N LEU A 125 17.67 6.19 -14.98
CA LEU A 125 17.07 7.51 -15.04
C LEU A 125 17.03 7.98 -16.50
N VAL A 126 15.84 8.34 -16.99
CA VAL A 126 15.60 8.71 -18.39
C VAL A 126 14.96 10.08 -18.43
N ARG A 127 15.53 11.01 -19.18
CA ARG A 127 14.90 12.30 -19.45
C ARG A 127 13.81 12.12 -20.51
N GLU A 128 12.63 12.68 -20.26
CA GLU A 128 11.54 12.79 -21.24
C GLU A 128 11.77 13.93 -22.23
#